data_AF-A0A1J4VN45-F1
#
_entry.id   AF-A0A1J4VN45-F1
#
_cell.length_a   1.000
_cell.length_b   1.000
_cell.length_c   1.000
_cell.angle_alpha   90.00
_cell.angle_beta   90.00
_cell.angle_gamma   90.00
#
_symmetry.space_group_name_H-M   'P 1'
#
loop_
_entity.id
_entity.type
_entity.pdbx_description
1 polymer ?
#
loop_
_entity_poly.entity_id
_entity_poly.type
_entity_poly.pdbx_seq_one_letter_code
_entity_poly.pdbx_strand_id
1 'polypeptide(L)'
;MFVMGNFINALAQVLSFIMDALWWLIIIRALLSWVSPDPNNPIVQFIERMTEPILYPLRQIVPIYKIGLDISPILAILILYFLKIFVIQTLIGLSLRLQ
;
A
#
# COMPACT_ATOMS: atom_id res chain seq x y z
N MET A 1 -23.49 1.02 -21.03
CA MET A 1 -23.21 2.45 -21.30
C MET A 1 -21.71 2.62 -21.40
N PHE A 2 -21.18 2.65 -22.62
CA PHE A 2 -19.73 2.75 -22.91
C PHE A 2 -18.98 3.80 -22.07
N VAL A 3 -19.57 4.99 -21.89
CA VAL A 3 -18.97 6.07 -21.08
C VAL A 3 -18.75 5.66 -19.62
N MET A 4 -19.73 4.98 -19.01
CA MET A 4 -19.64 4.56 -17.61
C MET A 4 -18.57 3.48 -17.42
N GLY A 5 -18.46 2.53 -18.36
CA GLY A 5 -17.40 1.52 -18.34
C GLY A 5 -16.01 2.17 -18.36
N ASN A 6 -15.78 3.09 -19.31
CA ASN A 6 -14.50 3.80 -19.41
C ASN A 6 -14.16 4.62 -18.16
N PHE A 7 -15.15 5.25 -17.53
CA PHE A 7 -14.95 5.99 -16.28
C PHE A 7 -14.48 5.06 -15.16
N ILE A 8 -15.11 3.89 -14.99
CA ILE A 8 -14.71 2.92 -13.96
C ILE A 8 -13.31 2.35 -14.24
N ASN A 9 -12.99 2.07 -15.51
CA ASN A 9 -11.64 1.62 -15.87
C ASN A 9 -10.57 2.67 -15.53
N ALA A 10 -10.83 3.94 -15.85
CA ALA A 10 -9.92 5.04 -15.50
C ALA A 10 -9.73 5.16 -13.98
N LEU A 11 -10.82 5.05 -13.20
CA LEU A 11 -10.76 5.04 -11.75
C LEU A 11 -9.93 3.86 -11.21
N ALA A 12 -10.11 2.66 -11.78
CA ALA A 12 -9.34 1.48 -11.41
C ALA A 12 -7.83 1.69 -11.66
N GLN A 13 -7.46 2.32 -12.77
CA GLN A 13 -6.05 2.60 -13.07
C GLN A 13 -5.43 3.62 -12.11
N VAL A 14 -6.14 4.71 -11.81
CA VAL A 14 -5.67 5.70 -10.81
C VAL A 14 -5.51 5.05 -9.44
N LEU A 15 -6.48 4.24 -9.02
CA LEU A 15 -6.39 3.52 -7.76
C LEU A 15 -5.21 2.52 -7.75
N SER A 16 -5.00 1.79 -8.85
CA SER A 16 -3.86 0.87 -8.99
C SER A 16 -2.54 1.61 -8.81
N PHE A 17 -2.38 2.79 -9.42
CA PHE A 17 -1.18 3.61 -9.28
C PHE A 17 -0.94 4.05 -7.83
N ILE A 18 -2.00 4.47 -7.12
CA ILE A 18 -1.90 4.84 -5.70
C ILE A 18 -1.47 3.65 -4.85
N MET A 19 -2.05 2.47 -5.09
CA MET A 19 -1.69 1.25 -4.38
C MET A 19 -0.23 0.85 -4.65
N ASP A 20 0.25 1.00 -5.88
CA ASP A 20 1.66 0.76 -6.24
C ASP A 20 2.61 1.74 -5.55
N ALA A 21 2.25 3.03 -5.50
CA ALA A 21 3.03 4.03 -4.78
C ALA A 21 3.12 3.71 -3.28
N LEU A 22 2.00 3.33 -2.65
CA LEU A 22 1.99 2.89 -1.25
C LEU A 22 2.83 1.63 -1.02
N TRP A 23 2.77 0.67 -1.95
CA TRP A 23 3.57 -0.54 -1.89
C TRP A 23 5.07 -0.24 -1.87
N TRP A 24 5.52 0.65 -2.75
CA TRP A 24 6.91 1.12 -2.76
C TRP A 24 7.28 1.91 -1.51
N LEU A 25 6.40 2.79 -1.01
CA LEU A 25 6.65 3.53 0.23
C LEU A 25 6.87 2.59 1.41
N ILE A 26 6.09 1.51 1.52
CA ILE A 26 6.24 0.52 2.60
C ILE A 26 7.58 -0.23 2.47
N ILE A 27 8.01 -0.57 1.26
CA ILE A 27 9.33 -1.18 1.04
C ILE A 27 10.43 -0.22 1.46
N ILE A 28 10.37 1.03 1.02
CA ILE A 28 11.37 2.03 1.39
C ILE A 28 11.35 2.20 2.92
N ARG A 29 10.18 2.25 3.57
CA ARG A 29 10.06 2.30 5.02
C ARG A 29 10.77 1.14 5.72
N ALA A 30 10.66 -0.09 5.19
CA ALA A 30 11.38 -1.25 5.69
C ALA A 30 12.89 -1.16 5.47
N LEU A 31 13.34 -0.62 4.33
CA LEU A 31 14.77 -0.39 4.08
C LEU A 31 15.34 0.68 5.02
N LEU A 32 14.59 1.77 5.27
CA LEU A 32 14.99 2.85 6.17
C LEU A 32 15.17 2.33 7.61
N SER A 33 14.38 1.34 8.06
CA SER A 33 14.57 0.76 9.39
C SER A 33 15.87 -0.05 9.53
N TRP A 34 16.41 -0.61 8.44
CA TRP A 34 17.70 -1.30 8.45
C TRP A 34 18.89 -0.35 8.42
N VAL A 35 18.81 0.74 7.65
CA VAL A 35 19.94 1.67 7.48
C VAL A 35 19.95 2.80 8.52
N SER A 36 18.85 3.01 9.25
CA SER A 36 18.73 4.03 10.32
C SER A 36 19.19 5.43 9.89
N PRO A 37 18.51 6.05 8.89
CA PRO A 37 18.86 7.38 8.37
C PRO A 37 18.53 8.51 9.37
N ASP A 38 19.00 9.74 9.09
CA ASP A 38 18.69 10.92 9.90
C ASP A 38 17.15 11.16 10.00
N PRO A 39 16.56 11.11 11.21
CA PRO A 39 15.13 11.34 11.42
C PRO A 39 14.66 12.75 11.03
N ASN A 40 15.56 13.73 10.97
CA ASN A 40 15.21 15.10 10.59
C ASN A 40 15.08 15.29 9.08
N ASN A 41 15.44 14.29 8.27
CA ASN A 41 15.30 14.37 6.83
C ASN A 41 13.80 14.43 6.45
N PRO A 42 13.36 15.46 5.71
CA PRO A 42 11.95 15.63 5.35
C PRO A 42 11.39 14.47 4.52
N ILE A 43 12.22 13.80 3.73
CA ILE A 43 11.82 12.62 2.94
C ILE A 43 11.54 11.44 3.87
N VAL A 44 12.38 11.22 4.89
CA VAL A 44 12.16 10.18 5.90
C VAL A 44 10.84 10.45 6.60
N GLN A 45 10.63 11.66 7.14
CA GLN A 45 9.38 12.02 7.83
C GLN A 45 8.15 11.87 6.93
N PHE A 46 8.25 12.21 5.65
CA PHE A 46 7.17 11.99 4.70
C PHE A 46 6.82 10.50 4.58
N ILE A 47 7.83 9.65 4.35
CA ILE A 47 7.63 8.20 4.21
C ILE A 47 7.05 7.62 5.50
N GLU A 48 7.56 8.03 6.66
CA GLU A 48 7.02 7.60 7.96
C GLU A 48 5.54 7.98 8.08
N ARG A 49 5.20 9.25 7.88
CA ARG A 49 3.81 9.74 8.02
C ARG A 49 2.83 9.07 7.05
N MET A 50 3.28 8.78 5.82
CA MET A 50 2.43 8.13 4.81
C MET A 50 2.22 6.63 5.08
N THR A 51 3.20 5.97 5.68
CA THR A 51 3.15 4.52 5.93
C THR A 51 2.61 4.18 7.33
N GLU A 52 2.73 5.08 8.29
CA GLU A 52 2.34 4.88 9.69
C GLU A 52 0.88 4.45 9.88
N PRO A 53 -0.13 5.04 9.20
CA PRO A 53 -1.52 4.61 9.35
C PRO A 53 -1.76 3.14 8.95
N ILE A 54 -0.91 2.59 8.08
CA ILE A 54 -0.98 1.19 7.63
C ILE A 54 -0.16 0.30 8.57
N LEU A 55 1.05 0.72 8.94
CA LEU A 55 1.98 -0.11 9.72
C LEU A 55 1.65 -0.14 11.21
N TYR A 56 1.16 0.96 11.79
CA TYR A 56 0.86 1.04 13.22
C TYR A 56 -0.20 0.02 13.68
N PRO A 57 -1.36 -0.14 13.01
CA PRO A 57 -2.33 -1.17 13.39
C PRO A 57 -1.78 -2.59 13.25
N LEU A 58 -1.03 -2.86 12.18
CA LEU A 58 -0.41 -4.17 11.96
C LEU A 58 0.61 -4.51 13.04
N ARG A 59 1.29 -3.49 13.56
CA ARG A 59 2.23 -3.66 14.67
C ARG A 59 1.56 -4.06 15.98
N GLN A 60 0.30 -3.67 16.18
CA GLN A 60 -0.46 -4.09 17.36
C GLN A 60 -0.96 -5.54 17.26
N ILE A 61 -1.21 -6.02 16.04
CA ILE A 61 -1.72 -7.38 15.79
C ILE A 61 -0.59 -8.41 15.87
N VAL A 62 0.58 -8.04 15.37
CA VAL A 62 1.76 -8.91 15.41
C VAL A 62 2.42 -8.82 16.79
N PRO A 63 2.77 -9.95 17.44
CA PRO A 63 3.55 -9.92 18.69
C PRO A 63 5.03 -9.56 18.41
N ILE A 64 5.29 -8.29 18.09
CA ILE A 64 6.62 -7.74 17.73
C ILE A 64 7.67 -8.01 18.81
N TYR A 65 7.24 -8.02 20.08
CA TYR A 65 8.11 -8.25 21.24
C TYR A 65 8.81 -9.61 21.24
N LYS A 66 8.39 -10.58 20.41
CA LYS A 66 8.96 -11.93 20.41
C LYS A 66 10.07 -12.18 19.38
N ILE A 67 10.21 -11.32 18.36
CA ILE A 67 11.05 -11.61 17.18
C ILE A 67 12.21 -10.61 17.02
N GLY A 68 12.15 -9.44 17.67
CA GLY A 68 13.22 -8.43 17.58
C GLY A 68 13.33 -7.76 16.19
N LEU A 69 12.44 -8.11 15.25
CA LEU A 69 12.35 -7.56 13.91
C LEU A 69 10.90 -7.13 13.63
N ASP A 70 10.72 -5.93 13.09
CA ASP A 70 9.41 -5.44 12.65
C ASP A 70 9.00 -6.13 11.33
N ILE A 71 8.14 -7.15 11.44
CA ILE A 71 7.58 -7.86 10.28
C ILE A 71 6.32 -7.19 9.70
N SER A 72 5.84 -6.09 10.31
CA SER A 72 4.63 -5.41 9.85
C SER A 72 4.72 -4.89 8.40
N PRO A 73 5.86 -4.42 7.88
CA PRO A 73 5.98 -4.06 6.47
C PRO A 73 5.69 -5.22 5.50
N ILE A 74 6.12 -6.45 5.84
CA ILE A 74 5.86 -7.64 5.02
C ILE A 74 4.36 -7.93 4.99
N LEU A 75 3.72 -7.92 6.17
CA LEU A 75 2.29 -8.16 6.26
C LEU A 75 1.49 -7.07 5.52
N ALA A 76 1.91 -5.81 5.64
CA ALA A 76 1.29 -4.69 4.93
C ALA A 76 1.38 -4.85 3.41
N ILE A 77 2.56 -5.24 2.90
CA ILE A 77 2.78 -5.53 1.48
C ILE A 77 1.85 -6.63 0.99
N LEU A 78 1.73 -7.73 1.73
CA LEU A 78 0.85 -8.85 1.35
C LEU A 78 -0.63 -8.45 1.32
N ILE A 79 -1.09 -7.71 2.34
CA ILE A 79 -2.47 -7.21 2.40
C ILE A 79 -2.72 -6.23 1.25
N LEU A 80 -1.81 -5.29 1.02
CA LEU A 80 -1.96 -4.29 -0.04
C LEU A 80 -1.96 -4.94 -1.43
N TYR A 81 -1.10 -5.94 -1.64
CA TYR A 81 -1.06 -6.71 -2.90
C TYR A 81 -2.36 -7.49 -3.12
N PHE A 82 -2.87 -8.16 -2.10
CA PHE A 82 -4.17 -8.83 -2.16
C PHE A 82 -5.29 -7.83 -2.49
N LEU A 83 -5.36 -6.70 -1.78
CA LEU A 83 -6.36 -5.67 -2.01
C LEU A 83 -6.27 -5.11 -3.43
N LYS A 84 -5.05 -4.91 -3.96
CA LYS A 84 -4.85 -4.43 -5.32
C LYS A 84 -5.47 -5.40 -6.32
N ILE A 85 -5.12 -6.69 -6.23
CA ILE A 85 -5.69 -7.70 -7.13
C ILE A 85 -7.22 -7.73 -6.99
N PHE A 86 -7.72 -7.83 -5.76
CA PHE A 86 -9.15 -7.98 -5.53
C PHE A 86 -9.95 -6.77 -6.03
N VAL A 87 -9.56 -5.56 -5.63
CA VAL A 87 -10.32 -4.34 -5.95
C VAL A 87 -10.17 -3.98 -7.43
N ILE A 88 -8.95 -3.95 -7.96
CA ILE A 88 -8.71 -3.51 -9.33
C ILE A 88 -9.35 -4.46 -10.34
N GLN A 89 -9.19 -5.77 -10.15
CA GLN A 89 -9.80 -6.74 -11.07
C GLN A 89 -11.32 -6.72 -10.99
N THR A 90 -11.89 -6.45 -9.81
CA THR A 90 -13.34 -6.26 -9.65
C THR A 90 -13.83 -5.03 -10.42
N LEU A 91 -13.13 -3.90 -10.32
CA LEU A 91 -13.49 -2.67 -11.04
C LEU A 91 -13.34 -2.82 -12.56
N ILE A 92 -12.26 -3.46 -13.03
CA ILE A 92 -12.07 -3.74 -14.47
C ILE A 92 -13.15 -4.69 -14.97
N GLY A 93 -13.45 -5.76 -14.23
CA GLY A 93 -14.53 -6.69 -14.58
C GLY A 93 -15.89 -6.01 -14.66
N LEU A 94 -16.18 -5.06 -13.75
CA LEU A 94 -17.39 -4.23 -13.81
C LEU A 94 -17.39 -3.32 -15.03
N SER A 95 -16.26 -2.67 -15.34
CA SER A 95 -16.11 -1.84 -16.54
C SER A 95 -16.44 -2.61 -17.81
N LEU A 96 -15.89 -3.82 -17.97
CA LEU A 96 -16.11 -4.66 -19.16
C LEU A 96 -17.57 -5.07 -19.34
N ARG A 97 -18.33 -5.22 -18.25
CA ARG A 97 -19.77 -5.54 -18.31
C ARG A 97 -20.64 -4.34 -18.69
N LEU A 98 -20.14 -3.13 -18.47
CA LEU A 98 -20.86 -1.88 -18.74
C LEU A 98 -20.54 -1.28 -20.10
N GLN A 99 -19.49 -1.76 -20.77
CA GLN A 99 -19.18 -1.46 -22.16
C GLN A 99 -20.20 -2.17 -23.07
#